data_AF-A0A443S4A0-F1
#
_entry.id   AF-A0A443S4A0-F1
#
_cell.length_a   1.000
_cell.length_b   1.000
_cell.length_c   1.000
_cell.angle_alpha   90.00
_cell.angle_beta   90.00
_cell.angle_gamma   90.00
#
_symmetry.space_group_name_H-M   'P 1'
#
loop_
_entity.id
_entity.type
_entity.pdbx_description
1 polymer ?
#
loop_
_entity_poly.entity_id
_entity_poly.type
_entity_poly.pdbx_seq_one_letter_code
_entity_poly.pdbx_strand_id
1 'polypeptide(L)'
;MYPKLRESLEYILTEHVEKRQRKVKNKIKERIEMENAYMNTDHEDFLGLKGAMRLMEDNNVPKNESVETPKTRSLTKTKSQSTFHLNSNIVQEGWITIRNSKMFWFVLTDFNLSWYKKEDKKSRIAGYDVNPSTVMQYDLTGTQITLTFSNKKSDEMELLFQSRDDFNRWYDAFSIVGIVVDDPERKSLLTFEEQNGKPNVLLTHQTELIRVLVDSYIKIIKKNLKDIIPKLLMHGVINNTREFLTSELHVSILAQDKDELLQFDPEAERLHKELTEKFDSCKEALTMIRKIATDSF
;
A
#
# COMPACT_ATOMS: atom_id res chain seq x y z
N MET A 1 48.36 -7.63 25.26
CA MET A 1 46.92 -7.28 25.10
C MET A 1 46.24 -7.48 26.46
N TYR A 2 45.08 -6.87 26.75
CA TYR A 2 44.33 -7.15 28.00
C TYR A 2 43.25 -8.21 27.71
N PRO A 3 43.51 -9.52 27.87
CA PRO A 3 42.60 -10.58 27.48
C PRO A 3 41.28 -10.54 28.26
N LYS A 4 41.36 -10.35 29.59
CA LYS A 4 40.17 -10.30 30.45
C LYS A 4 39.25 -9.10 30.14
N LEU A 5 39.83 -7.93 29.86
CA LEU A 5 39.07 -6.77 29.39
C LEU A 5 38.33 -7.06 28.08
N ARG A 6 39.00 -7.73 27.14
CA ARG A 6 38.39 -8.10 25.85
C ARG A 6 37.21 -9.06 26.06
N GLU A 7 37.40 -10.12 26.84
CA GLU A 7 36.34 -11.10 27.10
C GLU A 7 35.12 -10.45 27.76
N SER A 8 35.34 -9.58 28.76
CA SER A 8 34.26 -8.86 29.42
C SER A 8 33.53 -7.92 28.47
N LEU A 9 34.27 -7.19 27.63
CA LEU A 9 33.68 -6.31 26.61
C LEU A 9 32.82 -7.11 25.61
N GLU A 10 33.33 -8.24 25.12
CA GLU A 10 32.60 -9.13 24.21
C GLU A 10 31.33 -9.70 24.87
N TYR A 11 31.41 -10.08 26.15
CA TYR A 11 30.26 -10.55 26.92
C TYR A 11 29.17 -9.48 27.05
N ILE A 12 29.52 -8.29 27.55
CA ILE A 12 28.58 -7.18 27.76
C ILE A 12 27.92 -6.77 26.44
N LEU A 13 28.71 -6.68 25.36
CA LEU A 13 28.20 -6.31 24.05
C LEU A 13 27.23 -7.36 23.51
N THR A 14 27.58 -8.64 23.62
CA THR A 14 26.73 -9.75 23.18
C THR A 14 25.41 -9.76 23.94
N GLU A 15 25.46 -9.62 25.27
CA GLU A 15 24.26 -9.58 26.11
C GLU A 15 23.34 -8.41 25.73
N HIS A 16 23.90 -7.21 25.52
CA HIS A 16 23.13 -6.04 25.12
C HIS A 16 22.48 -6.24 23.75
N VAL A 17 23.23 -6.72 22.76
CA VAL A 17 22.71 -6.99 21.41
C VAL A 17 21.59 -8.00 21.45
N GLU A 18 21.74 -9.11 22.19
CA GLU A 18 20.68 -10.12 22.34
C GLU A 18 19.41 -9.55 23.00
N LYS A 19 19.58 -8.72 24.04
CA LYS A 19 18.47 -8.05 24.73
C LYS A 19 17.73 -7.12 23.77
N ARG A 20 18.45 -6.38 22.93
CA ARG A 20 17.85 -5.49 21.91
C ARG A 20 17.19 -6.28 20.79
N GLN A 21 17.80 -7.36 20.33
CA GLN A 21 17.21 -8.28 19.35
C GLN A 21 15.88 -8.85 19.84
N ARG A 22 15.81 -9.31 21.10
CA ARG A 22 14.57 -9.79 21.73
C ARG A 22 13.47 -8.73 21.71
N LYS A 23 13.79 -7.49 22.10
CA LYS A 23 12.84 -6.37 22.08
C LYS A 23 12.31 -6.08 20.67
N VAL A 24 13.21 -6.02 19.68
CA VAL A 24 12.81 -5.77 18.28
C VAL A 24 11.94 -6.91 17.75
N LYS A 25 12.28 -8.17 18.06
CA LYS A 25 11.47 -9.33 17.67
C LYS A 25 10.04 -9.25 18.21
N ASN A 26 9.86 -8.81 19.47
CA ASN A 26 8.53 -8.62 20.03
C ASN A 26 7.75 -7.50 19.33
N LYS A 27 8.40 -6.36 19.05
CA LYS A 27 7.77 -5.27 18.27
C LYS A 27 7.34 -5.71 16.87
N ILE A 28 8.10 -6.59 16.22
CA ILE A 28 7.72 -7.15 14.91
C ILE A 28 6.45 -8.01 15.05
N LYS A 29 6.37 -8.85 16.09
CA LYS A 29 5.18 -9.66 16.35
C LYS A 29 3.95 -8.81 16.61
N GLU A 30 4.06 -7.82 17.49
CA GLU A 30 2.98 -6.85 17.76
C GLU A 30 2.53 -6.16 16.48
N ARG A 31 3.48 -5.79 15.59
CA ARG A 31 3.13 -5.20 14.30
C ARG A 31 2.32 -6.15 13.42
N ILE A 32 2.70 -7.42 13.35
CA ILE A 32 1.95 -8.43 12.60
C ILE A 32 0.56 -8.64 13.20
N GLU A 33 0.44 -8.65 14.53
CA GLU A 33 -0.86 -8.76 15.22
C GLU A 33 -1.77 -7.57 14.92
N MET A 34 -1.22 -6.35 14.82
CA MET A 34 -1.99 -5.16 14.42
C MET A 34 -2.52 -5.28 12.98
N GLU A 35 -1.71 -5.76 12.04
CA GLU A 35 -2.15 -5.97 10.64
C GLU A 35 -3.22 -7.08 10.53
N ASN A 36 -3.23 -8.05 11.46
CA ASN A 36 -4.27 -9.08 11.54
C ASN A 36 -5.57 -8.57 12.17
N ALA A 37 -5.50 -7.58 13.06
CA ALA A 37 -6.66 -7.06 13.78
C ALA A 37 -7.60 -6.22 12.90
N TYR A 38 -7.06 -5.58 11.86
CA TYR A 38 -7.84 -4.73 10.97
C TYR A 38 -7.36 -4.83 9.52
N MET A 39 -8.30 -5.11 8.61
CA MET A 39 -8.03 -5.11 7.17
C MET A 39 -8.53 -3.81 6.54
N ASN A 40 -7.62 -2.96 6.09
CA ASN A 40 -7.97 -1.71 5.42
C ASN A 40 -8.22 -1.93 3.92
N THR A 41 -9.49 -2.03 3.53
CA THR A 41 -9.91 -2.17 2.12
C THR A 41 -10.00 -0.84 1.36
N ASP A 42 -9.83 0.30 2.03
CA ASP A 42 -9.88 1.64 1.42
C ASP A 42 -8.47 2.14 1.01
N HIS A 43 -7.46 1.26 1.04
CA HIS A 43 -6.09 1.60 0.72
C HIS A 43 -5.93 1.96 -0.79
N GLU A 44 -5.18 3.02 -1.10
CA GLU A 44 -4.99 3.52 -2.48
C GLU A 44 -4.44 2.47 -3.46
N ASP A 45 -3.48 1.65 -3.02
CA ASP A 45 -2.90 0.54 -3.81
C ASP A 45 -3.79 -0.73 -3.85
N PHE A 46 -4.93 -0.77 -3.15
CA PHE A 46 -5.84 -1.92 -3.15
C PHE A 46 -6.73 -1.91 -4.38
N LEU A 47 -6.78 -3.04 -5.09
CA LEU A 47 -7.41 -3.10 -6.41
C LEU A 47 -8.93 -2.92 -6.39
N GLY A 48 -9.57 -3.08 -5.22
CA GLY A 48 -11.02 -2.99 -5.06
C GLY A 48 -11.79 -4.02 -5.91
N LEU A 49 -13.11 -4.11 -5.68
CA LEU A 49 -13.95 -5.07 -6.39
C LEU A 49 -13.97 -4.82 -7.92
N LYS A 50 -14.06 -3.53 -8.30
CA LYS A 50 -14.09 -3.12 -9.71
C LYS A 50 -12.78 -3.41 -10.46
N GLY A 51 -11.63 -3.19 -9.82
CA GLY A 51 -10.34 -3.49 -10.41
C GLY A 51 -10.08 -5.00 -10.52
N ALA A 52 -10.53 -5.78 -9.53
CA ALA A 52 -10.39 -7.24 -9.56
C ALA A 52 -11.22 -7.88 -10.67
N MET A 53 -12.45 -7.40 -10.90
CA MET A 53 -13.29 -7.84 -12.01
C MET A 53 -12.64 -7.56 -13.37
N ARG A 54 -12.08 -6.35 -13.56
CA ARG A 54 -11.37 -5.98 -14.80
C ARG A 54 -10.15 -6.86 -15.07
N LEU A 55 -9.34 -7.17 -14.06
CA LEU A 55 -8.21 -8.08 -14.23
C LEU A 55 -8.63 -9.50 -14.57
N MET A 56 -9.78 -9.95 -14.09
CA MET A 56 -10.28 -11.28 -14.43
C MET A 56 -10.81 -11.35 -15.86
N GLU A 57 -11.44 -10.28 -16.35
CA GLU A 57 -11.84 -10.14 -17.75
C GLU A 57 -10.61 -10.14 -18.68
N ASP A 58 -9.56 -9.39 -18.33
CA ASP A 58 -8.30 -9.36 -19.09
C ASP A 58 -7.57 -10.72 -19.12
N ASN A 59 -7.74 -11.55 -18.08
CA ASN A 59 -7.15 -12.90 -17.99
C ASN A 59 -7.99 -13.98 -18.69
N ASN A 60 -9.27 -13.73 -19.00
CA ASN A 60 -10.15 -14.63 -19.75
C ASN A 60 -10.10 -14.40 -21.27
N VAL A 61 -9.34 -13.40 -21.74
CA VAL A 61 -8.98 -13.28 -23.15
C VAL A 61 -7.82 -14.24 -23.44
N PRO A 62 -7.92 -15.15 -24.43
CA PRO A 62 -6.78 -15.95 -24.85
C PRO A 62 -5.65 -15.02 -25.29
N LYS A 63 -4.55 -14.99 -24.54
CA LYS A 63 -3.31 -14.35 -24.98
C LYS A 63 -2.77 -15.15 -26.17
N ASN A 64 -3.10 -14.73 -27.38
CA ASN A 64 -2.26 -15.01 -28.52
C ASN A 64 -0.96 -14.21 -28.33
N GLU A 65 0.10 -14.91 -27.98
CA GLU A 65 1.45 -14.37 -28.05
C GLU A 65 1.82 -14.16 -29.53
N SER A 66 1.84 -12.89 -29.96
CA SER A 66 2.82 -12.42 -30.92
C SER A 66 3.03 -10.91 -30.81
N VAL A 67 4.18 -10.60 -30.21
CA VAL A 67 5.16 -9.54 -30.55
C VAL A 67 4.64 -8.19 -31.05
N GLU A 68 4.90 -7.16 -30.23
CA GLU A 68 5.53 -5.85 -30.56
C GLU A 68 4.94 -4.71 -29.71
N THR A 69 5.77 -4.18 -28.81
CA THR A 69 5.69 -2.80 -28.27
C THR A 69 5.50 -1.80 -29.42
N PRO A 70 4.81 -0.63 -29.25
CA PRO A 70 5.41 0.41 -28.41
C PRO A 70 4.51 1.52 -27.81
N LYS A 71 5.14 2.25 -26.88
CA LYS A 71 4.92 3.64 -26.41
C LYS A 71 3.82 3.89 -25.38
N THR A 72 4.29 3.91 -24.13
CA THR A 72 4.06 4.96 -23.14
C THR A 72 3.65 6.30 -23.78
N ARG A 73 2.41 6.73 -23.53
CA ARG A 73 2.04 8.14 -23.67
C ARG A 73 1.52 8.63 -22.32
N SER A 74 2.45 9.19 -21.57
CA SER A 74 2.16 10.22 -20.59
C SER A 74 1.33 11.32 -21.25
N LEU A 75 0.19 11.67 -20.65
CA LEU A 75 -0.34 13.02 -20.78
C LEU A 75 -0.29 13.72 -19.44
N THR A 76 0.44 14.81 -19.50
CA THR A 76 0.88 15.76 -18.51
C THR A 76 -0.27 16.55 -17.90
N LYS A 77 -0.09 16.87 -16.62
CA LYS A 77 -0.72 17.96 -15.88
C LYS A 77 -0.69 19.27 -16.70
N THR A 78 -1.81 19.98 -16.75
CA THR A 78 -1.83 21.45 -16.90
C THR A 78 -2.63 22.07 -15.77
N LYS A 79 -2.05 23.14 -15.24
CA LYS A 79 -2.29 23.82 -13.97
C LYS A 79 -3.64 24.56 -13.88
N SER A 80 -4.15 24.59 -12.65
CA SER A 80 -4.88 25.67 -11.97
C SER A 80 -5.44 26.83 -12.79
N GLN A 81 -6.75 27.02 -12.71
CA GLN A 81 -7.35 28.34 -12.48
C GLN A 81 -8.64 28.20 -11.68
N SER A 82 -8.60 28.79 -10.49
CA SER A 82 -9.74 29.04 -9.61
C SER A 82 -10.79 29.90 -10.32
N THR A 83 -11.97 29.34 -10.54
CA THR A 83 -13.23 30.12 -10.59
C THR A 83 -14.32 29.29 -9.93
N PHE A 84 -14.86 29.80 -8.83
CA PHE A 84 -16.06 29.26 -8.21
C PHE A 84 -17.25 29.55 -9.16
N HIS A 85 -17.72 28.52 -9.85
CA HIS A 85 -19.03 28.50 -10.49
C HIS A 85 -19.62 27.10 -10.26
N LEU A 86 -20.85 27.02 -9.74
CA LEU A 86 -21.62 25.78 -9.67
C LEU A 86 -21.80 25.25 -11.11
N ASN A 87 -20.90 24.38 -11.54
CA ASN A 87 -20.98 23.70 -12.82
C ASN A 87 -21.30 22.23 -12.51
N SER A 88 -22.55 21.84 -12.71
CA SER A 88 -22.93 20.43 -12.80
C SER A 88 -22.08 19.78 -13.88
N ASN A 89 -21.29 18.77 -13.53
CA ASN A 89 -20.54 18.02 -14.54
C ASN A 89 -21.54 17.18 -15.34
N ILE A 90 -21.50 17.33 -16.68
CA ILE A 90 -22.29 16.48 -17.58
C ILE A 90 -21.63 15.09 -17.58
N VAL A 91 -22.39 14.09 -17.16
CA VAL A 91 -21.97 12.68 -17.10
C VAL A 91 -22.14 12.02 -18.46
N GLN A 92 -23.27 12.28 -19.13
CA GLN A 92 -23.56 11.73 -20.45
C GLN A 92 -24.58 12.61 -21.19
N GLU A 93 -24.42 12.75 -22.50
CA GLU A 93 -25.41 13.37 -23.38
C GLU A 93 -25.61 12.55 -24.66
N GLY A 94 -26.79 12.68 -25.28
CA GLY A 94 -27.12 11.89 -26.48
C GLY A 94 -28.61 11.86 -26.81
N TRP A 95 -28.93 11.39 -28.02
CA TRP A 95 -30.30 11.21 -28.46
C TRP A 95 -30.90 9.93 -27.88
N ILE A 96 -32.04 10.05 -27.20
CA ILE A 96 -32.80 8.90 -26.68
C ILE A 96 -34.26 9.02 -27.14
N THR A 97 -34.88 7.89 -27.43
CA THR A 97 -36.31 7.83 -27.80
C THR A 97 -37.14 7.56 -26.55
N ILE A 98 -38.19 8.33 -26.29
CA ILE A 98 -39.16 8.02 -25.21
C ILE A 98 -40.31 7.21 -25.81
N ARG A 99 -40.77 6.14 -25.14
CA ARG A 99 -41.92 5.34 -25.61
C ARG A 99 -43.15 6.26 -25.81
N ASN A 100 -43.80 6.15 -26.97
CA ASN A 100 -44.91 7.02 -27.43
C ASN A 100 -44.54 8.49 -27.75
N SER A 101 -43.26 8.82 -27.95
CA SER A 101 -42.81 10.18 -28.30
C SER A 101 -41.66 10.19 -29.31
N LYS A 102 -41.26 11.39 -29.77
CA LYS A 102 -40.11 11.58 -30.67
C LYS A 102 -38.78 11.44 -29.93
N MET A 103 -37.68 11.34 -30.67
CA MET A 103 -36.33 11.42 -30.13
C MET A 103 -36.05 12.80 -29.53
N PHE A 104 -35.44 12.82 -28.34
CA PHE A 104 -35.02 14.03 -27.65
C PHE A 104 -33.54 13.94 -27.30
N TRP A 105 -32.89 15.10 -27.16
CA TRP A 105 -31.51 15.16 -26.69
C TRP A 105 -31.52 15.17 -25.17
N PHE A 106 -30.95 14.13 -24.55
CA PHE A 106 -30.83 14.02 -23.10
C PHE A 106 -29.46 14.48 -22.64
N VAL A 107 -29.44 15.16 -21.50
CA VAL A 107 -28.23 15.56 -20.79
C VAL A 107 -28.40 15.10 -19.34
N LEU A 108 -27.58 14.14 -18.96
CA LEU A 108 -27.46 13.65 -17.59
C LEU A 108 -26.30 14.37 -16.92
N THR A 109 -26.61 15.00 -15.80
CA THR A 109 -25.64 15.59 -14.88
C THR A 109 -25.59 14.77 -13.59
N ASP A 110 -24.69 15.14 -12.68
CA ASP A 110 -24.50 14.54 -11.36
C ASP A 110 -25.75 14.57 -10.46
N PHE A 111 -26.73 15.43 -10.73
CA PHE A 111 -27.95 15.53 -9.92
C PHE A 111 -29.25 15.77 -10.71
N ASN A 112 -29.18 15.91 -12.04
CA ASN A 112 -30.36 16.18 -12.86
C ASN A 112 -30.28 15.47 -14.22
N LEU A 113 -31.40 14.89 -14.64
CA LEU A 113 -31.62 14.40 -15.99
C LEU A 113 -32.56 15.36 -16.72
N SER A 114 -32.06 16.05 -17.73
CA SER A 114 -32.84 17.02 -18.53
C SER A 114 -32.89 16.63 -20.01
N TRP A 115 -34.00 16.90 -20.68
CA TRP A 115 -34.13 16.64 -22.12
C TRP A 115 -34.62 17.85 -22.93
N TYR A 116 -34.15 17.93 -24.17
CA TYR A 116 -34.27 19.09 -25.05
C TYR A 116 -34.88 18.70 -26.41
N LYS A 117 -35.68 19.61 -26.99
CA LYS A 117 -36.30 19.42 -28.31
C LYS A 117 -35.30 19.51 -29.47
N LYS A 118 -34.21 20.23 -29.25
CA LYS A 118 -33.09 20.50 -30.16
C LYS A 118 -31.80 20.56 -29.35
N GLU A 119 -30.65 20.46 -30.00
CA GLU A 119 -29.31 20.57 -29.40
C GLU A 119 -29.04 21.93 -28.70
N ASP A 120 -29.89 22.93 -28.97
CA ASP A 120 -29.86 24.21 -28.29
C ASP A 120 -30.30 24.08 -26.82
N LYS A 121 -29.35 24.28 -25.88
CA LYS A 121 -29.54 24.31 -24.40
C LYS A 121 -30.64 25.27 -23.89
N LYS A 122 -31.24 26.08 -24.78
CA LYS A 122 -32.36 26.99 -24.53
C LYS A 122 -33.74 26.32 -24.67
N SER A 123 -33.83 25.13 -25.24
CA SER A 123 -35.10 24.42 -25.53
C SER A 123 -35.37 23.28 -24.54
N ARG A 124 -35.16 23.53 -23.24
CA ARG A 124 -35.41 22.53 -22.18
C ARG A 124 -36.91 22.22 -22.12
N ILE A 125 -37.28 20.97 -22.35
CA ILE A 125 -38.68 20.54 -22.29
C ILE A 125 -39.06 20.28 -20.84
N ALA A 126 -38.23 19.51 -20.14
CA ALA A 126 -38.32 19.28 -18.71
C ALA A 126 -37.00 18.66 -18.21
N GLY A 127 -36.86 18.58 -16.89
CA GLY A 127 -35.80 17.82 -16.28
C GLY A 127 -36.20 17.36 -14.89
N TYR A 128 -35.82 16.14 -14.56
CA TYR A 128 -36.05 15.53 -13.27
C TYR A 128 -34.78 15.61 -12.45
N ASP A 129 -34.93 16.02 -11.19
CA ASP A 129 -33.84 15.90 -10.23
C ASP A 129 -33.65 14.42 -9.92
N VAL A 130 -32.44 13.94 -10.14
CA VAL A 130 -32.06 12.56 -9.93
C VAL A 130 -31.68 12.42 -8.46
N ASN A 131 -32.62 11.93 -7.65
CA ASN A 131 -32.38 11.65 -6.24
C ASN A 131 -32.06 10.15 -6.03
N PRO A 132 -31.48 9.76 -4.88
CA PRO A 132 -31.25 8.36 -4.52
C PRO A 132 -32.51 7.49 -4.47
N SER A 133 -33.69 8.10 -4.58
CA SER A 133 -35.00 7.42 -4.62
C SER A 133 -35.52 7.21 -6.05
N THR A 134 -34.77 7.63 -7.08
CA THR A 134 -35.09 7.30 -8.47
C THR A 134 -34.73 5.84 -8.71
N VAL A 135 -35.69 5.11 -9.26
CA VAL A 135 -35.55 3.68 -9.53
C VAL A 135 -35.39 3.46 -11.03
N MET A 136 -34.40 2.66 -11.42
CA MET A 136 -34.14 2.27 -12.80
C MET A 136 -34.45 0.79 -13.00
N GLN A 137 -35.37 0.46 -13.89
CA GLN A 137 -35.62 -0.89 -14.36
C GLN A 137 -35.12 -1.01 -15.80
N TYR A 138 -34.55 -2.14 -16.18
CA TYR A 138 -34.16 -2.40 -17.57
C TYR A 138 -34.78 -3.72 -18.04
N ASP A 139 -34.92 -3.86 -19.35
CA ASP A 139 -35.39 -5.11 -19.93
C ASP A 139 -34.22 -6.04 -20.28
N LEU A 140 -34.46 -7.35 -20.19
CA LEU A 140 -33.50 -8.42 -20.47
C LEU A 140 -32.98 -8.38 -21.91
N THR A 141 -33.70 -7.70 -22.82
CA THR A 141 -33.30 -7.47 -24.20
C THR A 141 -32.18 -6.43 -24.36
N GLY A 142 -31.89 -5.63 -23.32
CA GLY A 142 -30.84 -4.60 -23.35
C GLY A 142 -31.12 -3.45 -24.32
N THR A 143 -32.40 -3.15 -24.56
CA THR A 143 -32.84 -2.11 -25.51
C THR A 143 -33.73 -1.03 -24.89
N GLN A 144 -34.19 -1.22 -23.64
CA GLN A 144 -35.06 -0.27 -22.95
C GLN A 144 -34.70 -0.12 -21.47
N ILE A 145 -34.76 1.12 -20.97
CA ILE A 145 -34.58 1.51 -19.57
C ILE A 145 -35.80 2.30 -19.12
N THR A 146 -36.47 1.87 -18.06
CA THR A 146 -37.56 2.58 -17.40
C THR A 146 -37.04 3.28 -16.15
N LEU A 147 -37.16 4.60 -16.08
CA LEU A 147 -36.81 5.41 -14.92
C LEU A 147 -38.09 5.85 -14.20
N THR A 148 -38.21 5.54 -12.92
CA THR A 148 -39.33 5.94 -12.07
C THR A 148 -38.86 7.02 -11.09
N PHE A 149 -39.38 8.23 -11.24
CA PHE A 149 -39.02 9.36 -10.38
C PHE A 149 -40.01 9.51 -9.21
N SER A 150 -39.49 9.70 -7.99
CA SER A 150 -40.29 9.75 -6.76
C SER A 150 -40.98 11.10 -6.49
N ASN A 151 -40.68 12.14 -7.27
CA ASN A 151 -41.08 13.50 -6.95
C ASN A 151 -42.45 13.86 -7.59
N LYS A 152 -43.53 13.57 -6.85
CA LYS A 152 -44.90 14.14 -6.95
C LYS A 152 -45.93 13.59 -7.96
N LYS A 153 -45.66 12.44 -8.54
CA LYS A 153 -46.56 11.43 -9.15
C LYS A 153 -45.58 10.46 -9.79
N SER A 154 -45.80 9.16 -9.71
CA SER A 154 -44.89 8.16 -10.28
C SER A 154 -44.83 8.31 -11.81
N ASP A 155 -44.10 9.31 -12.29
CA ASP A 155 -43.86 9.56 -13.70
C ASP A 155 -42.78 8.57 -14.11
N GLU A 156 -43.25 7.45 -14.66
CA GLU A 156 -42.42 6.44 -15.30
C GLU A 156 -42.00 6.98 -16.68
N MET A 157 -40.69 7.09 -16.89
CA MET A 157 -40.10 7.46 -18.16
C MET A 157 -39.43 6.24 -18.78
N GLU A 158 -39.98 5.77 -19.88
CA GLU A 158 -39.41 4.67 -20.65
C GLU A 158 -38.52 5.19 -21.79
N LEU A 159 -37.23 4.92 -21.66
CA LEU A 159 -36.17 5.25 -22.60
C LEU A 159 -35.87 4.03 -23.48
N LEU A 160 -35.91 4.23 -24.79
CA LEU A 160 -35.64 3.25 -25.84
C LEU A 160 -34.33 3.60 -26.54
N PHE A 161 -33.44 2.62 -26.65
CA PHE A 161 -32.12 2.73 -27.25
C PHE A 161 -32.07 1.97 -28.59
N GLN A 162 -31.48 2.60 -29.61
CA GLN A 162 -31.38 2.00 -30.95
C GLN A 162 -30.29 0.92 -31.03
N SER A 163 -29.25 1.02 -30.19
CA SER A 163 -28.14 0.08 -30.12
C SER A 163 -27.89 -0.36 -28.67
N ARG A 164 -27.45 -1.61 -28.51
CA ARG A 164 -27.04 -2.17 -27.21
C ARG A 164 -25.81 -1.47 -26.63
N ASP A 165 -24.93 -0.95 -27.49
CA ASP A 165 -23.79 -0.15 -27.04
C ASP A 165 -24.23 1.18 -26.42
N ASP A 166 -25.28 1.81 -26.98
CA ASP A 166 -25.83 3.05 -26.45
C ASP A 166 -26.59 2.80 -25.14
N PHE A 167 -27.33 1.68 -25.08
CA PHE A 167 -27.92 1.20 -23.83
C PHE A 167 -26.86 1.03 -22.73
N ASN A 168 -25.74 0.36 -23.01
CA ASN A 168 -24.67 0.13 -22.03
C ASN A 168 -24.03 1.46 -21.57
N ARG A 169 -23.76 2.40 -22.48
CA ARG A 169 -23.22 3.72 -22.13
C ARG A 169 -24.14 4.49 -21.19
N TRP A 170 -25.45 4.49 -21.48
CA TRP A 170 -26.43 5.15 -20.64
C TRP A 170 -26.64 4.43 -19.31
N TYR A 171 -26.64 3.09 -19.31
CA TYR A 171 -26.70 2.27 -18.10
C TYR A 171 -25.54 2.56 -17.14
N ASP A 172 -24.31 2.64 -17.66
CA ASP A 172 -23.13 3.00 -16.88
C ASP A 172 -23.23 4.44 -16.36
N ALA A 173 -23.70 5.37 -17.20
CA ALA A 173 -23.89 6.76 -16.80
C ALA A 173 -24.92 6.90 -15.65
N PHE A 174 -26.06 6.22 -15.73
CA PHE A 174 -27.06 6.19 -14.65
C PHE A 174 -26.53 5.49 -13.38
N SER A 175 -25.71 4.45 -13.55
CA SER A 175 -25.04 3.76 -12.43
C SER A 175 -24.00 4.64 -11.73
N ILE A 176 -23.26 5.48 -12.47
CA ILE A 176 -22.29 6.44 -11.94
C ILE A 176 -22.99 7.53 -11.12
N VAL A 177 -24.17 7.97 -11.58
CA VAL A 177 -25.01 8.96 -10.86
C VAL A 177 -25.66 8.36 -9.60
N GLY A 178 -25.60 7.05 -9.43
CA GLY A 178 -26.10 6.37 -8.22
C GLY A 178 -27.61 6.14 -8.21
N ILE A 179 -28.24 6.05 -9.40
CA ILE A 179 -29.65 5.66 -9.54
C ILE A 179 -29.81 4.20 -9.07
N VAL A 180 -30.80 3.94 -8.22
CA VAL A 180 -31.05 2.61 -7.68
C VAL A 180 -31.66 1.75 -8.78
N VAL A 181 -30.91 0.78 -9.28
CA VAL A 181 -31.44 -0.20 -10.25
C VAL A 181 -32.34 -1.18 -9.49
N ASP A 182 -33.64 -1.14 -9.76
CA ASP A 182 -34.59 -2.20 -9.40
C ASP A 182 -34.45 -3.29 -10.44
N ASP A 183 -33.46 -4.12 -10.19
CA ASP A 183 -33.29 -5.36 -10.89
C ASP A 183 -34.25 -6.37 -10.24
N PRO A 184 -35.28 -6.88 -10.96
CA PRO A 184 -36.12 -7.96 -10.45
C PRO A 184 -35.30 -9.25 -10.14
N GLU A 185 -34.03 -9.32 -10.57
CA GLU A 185 -33.06 -10.35 -10.21
C GLU A 185 -32.01 -9.91 -9.16
N ARG A 186 -32.11 -8.72 -8.55
CA ARG A 186 -31.39 -8.37 -7.32
C ARG A 186 -32.00 -9.09 -6.11
N LYS A 187 -32.05 -10.42 -6.18
CA LYS A 187 -31.84 -11.22 -4.98
C LYS A 187 -30.46 -10.82 -4.46
N SER A 188 -30.41 -10.44 -3.19
CA SER A 188 -29.17 -10.27 -2.45
C SER A 188 -28.23 -11.42 -2.84
N LEU A 189 -26.96 -11.12 -3.16
CA LEU A 189 -25.90 -12.06 -3.57
C LEU A 189 -25.61 -13.20 -2.56
N LEU A 190 -26.48 -13.41 -1.59
CA LEU A 190 -26.44 -14.38 -0.50
C LEU A 190 -27.59 -15.39 -0.54
N THR A 191 -28.54 -15.32 -1.49
CA THR A 191 -29.59 -16.35 -1.60
C THR A 191 -29.17 -17.43 -2.59
N PHE A 192 -28.74 -18.56 -2.02
CA PHE A 192 -28.40 -19.79 -2.69
C PHE A 192 -29.57 -20.34 -3.50
N GLU A 193 -29.40 -20.46 -4.81
CA GLU A 193 -30.16 -21.42 -5.60
C GLU A 193 -29.21 -22.52 -6.07
N GLU A 194 -29.31 -23.68 -5.44
CA GLU A 194 -28.72 -24.93 -5.93
C GLU A 194 -29.35 -25.28 -7.27
N GLN A 195 -28.75 -24.82 -8.37
CA GLN A 195 -29.04 -25.38 -9.67
C GLN A 195 -28.18 -26.62 -9.91
N ASN A 196 -28.82 -27.75 -9.70
CA ASN A 196 -28.34 -29.10 -10.00
C ASN A 196 -27.63 -29.18 -11.37
N GLY A 197 -26.36 -29.60 -11.37
CA GLY A 197 -25.79 -30.37 -12.47
C GLY A 197 -24.79 -29.70 -13.43
N LYS A 198 -24.36 -28.45 -13.22
CA LYS A 198 -23.17 -27.89 -13.91
C LYS A 198 -22.04 -27.68 -12.90
N PRO A 199 -20.75 -27.90 -13.26
CA PRO A 199 -19.66 -27.52 -12.38
C PRO A 199 -19.85 -26.04 -12.04
N ASN A 200 -19.74 -25.71 -10.77
CA ASN A 200 -20.15 -24.42 -10.21
C ASN A 200 -19.30 -23.26 -10.75
N VAL A 201 -19.53 -22.86 -12.01
CA VAL A 201 -18.79 -21.81 -12.74
C VAL A 201 -18.84 -20.49 -11.96
N LEU A 202 -19.95 -20.24 -11.26
CA LEU A 202 -20.13 -19.10 -10.38
C LEU A 202 -19.19 -19.14 -9.17
N LEU A 203 -19.07 -20.28 -8.48
CA LEU A 203 -18.11 -20.39 -7.37
C LEU A 203 -16.67 -20.32 -7.85
N THR A 204 -16.35 -20.84 -9.03
CA THR A 204 -14.99 -20.70 -9.57
C THR A 204 -14.65 -19.25 -9.86
N HIS A 205 -15.59 -18.47 -10.40
CA HIS A 205 -15.42 -17.04 -10.65
C HIS A 205 -15.32 -16.25 -9.34
N GLN A 206 -16.17 -16.54 -8.35
CA GLN A 206 -16.11 -15.90 -7.02
C GLN A 206 -14.81 -16.25 -6.27
N THR A 207 -14.34 -17.49 -6.37
CA THR A 207 -13.08 -17.91 -5.74
C THR A 207 -11.88 -17.21 -6.37
N GLU A 208 -11.87 -17.06 -7.70
CA GLU A 208 -10.80 -16.34 -8.39
C GLU A 208 -10.82 -14.83 -8.07
N LEU A 209 -12.01 -14.25 -7.89
CA LEU A 209 -12.15 -12.85 -7.49
C LEU A 209 -11.56 -12.62 -6.09
N ILE A 210 -11.94 -13.48 -5.14
CA ILE A 210 -11.39 -13.45 -3.78
C ILE A 210 -9.87 -13.63 -3.83
N ARG A 211 -9.36 -14.52 -4.68
CA ARG A 211 -7.93 -14.73 -4.85
C ARG A 211 -7.20 -13.47 -5.32
N VAL A 212 -7.72 -12.79 -6.34
CA VAL A 212 -7.13 -11.53 -6.85
C VAL A 212 -7.15 -10.43 -5.78
N LEU A 213 -8.24 -10.31 -5.02
CA LEU A 213 -8.35 -9.35 -3.92
C LEU A 213 -7.36 -9.66 -2.78
N VAL A 214 -7.26 -10.93 -2.38
CA VAL A 214 -6.31 -11.40 -1.38
C VAL A 214 -4.87 -11.16 -1.83
N ASP A 215 -4.54 -11.46 -3.09
CA ASP A 215 -3.21 -11.22 -3.64
C ASP A 215 -2.86 -9.73 -3.68
N SER A 216 -3.82 -8.87 -4.04
CA SER A 216 -3.66 -7.41 -3.96
C SER A 216 -3.37 -6.95 -2.53
N TYR A 217 -4.14 -7.43 -1.55
CA TYR A 217 -3.96 -7.04 -0.15
C TYR A 217 -2.63 -7.54 0.43
N ILE A 218 -2.28 -8.82 0.18
CA ILE A 218 -1.00 -9.41 0.62
C ILE A 218 0.19 -8.66 -0.01
N LYS A 219 0.07 -8.20 -1.25
CA LYS A 219 1.12 -7.41 -1.91
C LYS A 219 1.38 -6.10 -1.19
N ILE A 220 0.33 -5.42 -0.72
CA ILE A 220 0.43 -4.18 0.07
C ILE A 220 1.11 -4.48 1.40
N ILE A 221 0.65 -5.51 2.12
CA ILE A 221 1.27 -5.91 3.40
C ILE A 221 2.76 -6.24 3.21
N LYS A 222 3.11 -7.02 2.19
CA LYS A 222 4.51 -7.38 1.89
C LYS A 222 5.37 -6.14 1.62
N LYS A 223 4.85 -5.15 0.90
CA LYS A 223 5.54 -3.87 0.63
C LYS A 223 5.76 -3.09 1.93
N ASN A 224 4.75 -3.00 2.79
CA ASN A 224 4.84 -2.34 4.08
C ASN A 224 5.86 -3.04 5.01
N LEU A 225 5.75 -4.37 5.15
CA LEU A 225 6.67 -5.16 5.96
C LEU A 225 8.13 -5.05 5.47
N LYS A 226 8.35 -5.04 4.16
CA LYS A 226 9.68 -4.89 3.57
C LYS A 226 10.35 -3.57 3.96
N ASP A 227 9.57 -2.51 4.17
CA ASP A 227 10.09 -1.19 4.57
C ASP A 227 10.23 -1.06 6.10
N ILE A 228 9.26 -1.53 6.87
CA ILE A 228 9.26 -1.34 8.33
C ILE A 228 10.31 -2.20 9.05
N ILE A 229 10.58 -3.42 8.58
CA ILE A 229 11.49 -4.36 9.24
C ILE A 229 12.93 -3.83 9.27
N PRO A 230 13.53 -3.38 8.14
CA PRO A 230 14.86 -2.77 8.16
C PRO A 230 14.94 -1.53 9.05
N LYS A 231 13.89 -0.68 9.03
CA LYS A 231 13.83 0.53 9.87
C LYS A 231 13.85 0.19 11.35
N LEU A 232 13.10 -0.84 11.74
CA LEU A 232 13.03 -1.29 13.13
C LEU A 232 14.33 -1.95 13.60
N LEU A 233 15.02 -2.71 12.74
CA LEU A 233 16.35 -3.27 13.03
C LEU A 233 17.41 -2.17 13.15
N MET A 234 17.44 -1.23 12.21
CA MET A 234 18.36 -0.09 12.23
C MET A 234 18.20 0.74 13.49
N HIS A 235 16.97 1.15 13.81
CA HIS A 235 16.74 1.97 15.00
C HIS A 235 16.89 1.17 16.30
N GLY A 236 16.27 -0.02 16.37
CA GLY A 236 16.12 -0.77 17.61
C GLY A 236 17.36 -1.57 18.04
N VAL A 237 18.14 -2.09 17.09
CA VAL A 237 19.38 -2.84 17.38
C VAL A 237 20.60 -1.97 17.10
N ILE A 238 20.79 -1.51 15.86
CA ILE A 238 22.07 -0.94 15.43
C ILE A 238 22.31 0.43 16.08
N ASN A 239 21.40 1.38 15.90
CA ASN A 239 21.55 2.74 16.44
C ASN A 239 21.59 2.73 17.96
N ASN A 240 20.78 1.87 18.59
CA ASN A 240 20.81 1.75 20.04
C ASN A 240 22.09 1.07 20.57
N THR A 241 22.64 0.09 19.85
CA THR A 241 23.94 -0.50 20.21
C THR A 241 25.06 0.52 20.03
N ARG A 242 25.01 1.34 18.97
CA ARG A 242 25.96 2.45 18.77
C ARG A 242 25.91 3.47 19.91
N GLU A 243 24.72 3.82 20.36
CA GLU A 243 24.52 4.73 21.50
C GLU A 243 25.05 4.11 22.80
N PHE A 244 24.76 2.83 23.03
CA PHE A 244 25.28 2.08 24.18
C PHE A 244 26.82 2.04 24.21
N LEU A 245 27.45 1.74 23.07
CA LEU A 245 28.91 1.76 22.94
C LEU A 245 29.53 3.12 23.27
N THR A 246 28.81 4.21 22.98
CA THR A 246 29.32 5.57 23.20
C THR A 246 29.11 6.03 24.64
N SER A 247 27.93 5.76 25.22
CA SER A 247 27.48 6.41 26.45
C SER A 247 27.41 5.48 27.66
N GLU A 248 27.15 4.20 27.49
CA GLU A 248 26.85 3.29 28.61
C GLU A 248 27.94 2.23 28.83
N LEU A 249 28.71 1.92 27.79
CA LEU A 249 29.74 0.89 27.85
C LEU A 249 30.82 1.22 28.89
N HIS A 250 31.29 2.47 28.93
CA HIS A 250 32.33 2.87 29.87
C HIS A 250 31.87 2.73 31.33
N VAL A 251 30.60 3.04 31.62
CA VAL A 251 30.00 2.86 32.96
C VAL A 251 29.96 1.38 33.34
N SER A 252 29.62 0.53 32.37
CA SER A 252 29.48 -0.91 32.57
C SER A 252 30.83 -1.60 32.82
N ILE A 253 31.88 -1.12 32.17
CA ILE A 253 33.27 -1.57 32.38
C ILE A 253 33.81 -1.08 33.73
N LEU A 254 33.53 0.18 34.11
CA LEU A 254 33.98 0.74 35.38
C LEU A 254 33.32 0.12 36.61
N ALA A 255 32.19 -0.57 36.44
CA ALA A 255 31.52 -1.30 37.51
C ALA A 255 32.21 -2.63 37.86
N GLN A 256 33.15 -3.11 37.04
CA GLN A 256 33.93 -4.32 37.30
C GLN A 256 35.24 -4.03 38.03
N ASP A 257 35.84 -5.07 38.61
CA ASP A 257 37.10 -4.95 39.32
C ASP A 257 38.26 -4.63 38.36
N LYS A 258 38.92 -3.51 38.64
CA LYS A 258 39.91 -2.89 37.75
C LYS A 258 41.18 -3.72 37.65
N ASP A 259 41.59 -4.31 38.76
CA ASP A 259 42.86 -5.06 38.87
C ASP A 259 42.78 -6.43 38.21
N GLU A 260 41.58 -7.02 38.17
CA GLU A 260 41.34 -8.25 37.42
C GLU A 260 41.23 -7.99 35.91
N LEU A 261 40.60 -6.89 35.52
CA LEU A 261 40.32 -6.58 34.12
C LEU A 261 41.58 -6.15 33.35
N LEU A 262 42.51 -5.46 34.03
CA LEU A 262 43.75 -4.94 33.48
C LEU A 262 44.92 -5.93 33.58
N GLN A 263 44.66 -7.22 33.78
CA GLN A 263 45.71 -8.23 33.72
C GLN A 263 46.28 -8.30 32.30
N PHE A 264 47.61 -8.19 32.21
CA PHE A 264 48.33 -8.31 30.96
C PHE A 264 48.32 -9.75 30.48
N ASP A 265 48.32 -9.91 29.16
CA ASP A 265 48.66 -11.18 28.54
C ASP A 265 50.08 -11.62 28.97
N PRO A 266 50.26 -12.87 29.46
CA PRO A 266 51.53 -13.33 30.03
C PRO A 266 52.69 -13.30 29.03
N GLU A 267 52.42 -13.44 27.73
CA GLU A 267 53.45 -13.31 26.68
C GLU A 267 53.91 -11.85 26.52
N ALA A 268 52.96 -10.91 26.49
CA ALA A 268 53.25 -9.48 26.42
C ALA A 268 53.99 -8.99 27.67
N GLU A 269 53.66 -9.50 28.85
CA GLU A 269 54.35 -9.20 30.10
C GLU A 269 55.80 -9.72 30.07
N ARG A 270 56.03 -10.93 29.55
CA ARG A 270 57.37 -11.49 29.37
C ARG A 270 58.22 -10.66 28.41
N LEU A 271 57.66 -10.25 27.27
CA LEU A 271 58.34 -9.39 26.30
C LEU A 271 58.65 -8.01 26.89
N HIS A 272 57.71 -7.42 27.63
CA HIS A 272 57.94 -6.13 28.29
C HIS A 272 59.06 -6.23 29.32
N LYS A 273 59.09 -7.33 30.10
CA LYS A 273 60.15 -7.60 31.06
C LYS A 273 61.51 -7.78 30.37
N GLU A 274 61.59 -8.57 29.30
CA GLU A 274 62.84 -8.77 28.53
C GLU A 274 63.35 -7.45 27.94
N LEU A 275 62.44 -6.62 27.41
CA LEU A 275 62.81 -5.30 26.86
C LEU A 275 63.31 -4.36 27.96
N THR A 276 62.70 -4.39 29.14
CA THR A 276 63.11 -3.61 30.31
C THR A 276 64.49 -4.03 30.79
N GLU A 277 64.74 -5.33 30.92
CA GLU A 277 66.06 -5.87 31.29
C GLU A 277 67.15 -5.47 30.29
N LYS A 278 66.86 -5.54 28.99
CA LYS A 278 67.79 -5.07 27.95
C LYS A 278 68.02 -3.56 28.01
N PHE A 279 66.97 -2.78 28.27
CA PHE A 279 67.08 -1.33 28.40
C PHE A 279 67.93 -0.92 29.61
N ASP A 280 67.70 -1.55 30.76
CA ASP A 280 68.48 -1.30 31.98
C ASP A 280 69.94 -1.68 31.79
N SER A 281 70.22 -2.83 31.16
CA SER A 281 71.58 -3.24 30.80
C SER A 281 72.29 -2.23 29.90
N CYS A 282 71.60 -1.73 28.86
CA CYS A 282 72.13 -0.67 27.99
C CYS A 282 72.39 0.64 28.75
N LYS A 283 71.51 1.00 29.68
CA LYS A 283 71.64 2.22 30.50
C LYS A 283 72.82 2.12 31.46
N GLU A 284 73.04 0.95 32.08
CA GLU A 284 74.21 0.70 32.92
C GLU A 284 75.50 0.76 32.11
N ALA A 285 75.52 0.14 30.92
CA ALA A 285 76.67 0.20 30.01
C ALA A 285 77.00 1.65 29.59
N LEU A 286 75.99 2.46 29.24
CA LEU A 286 76.17 3.89 28.94
C LEU A 286 76.71 4.67 30.16
N THR A 287 76.25 4.33 31.36
CA THR A 287 76.71 4.96 32.60
C THR A 287 78.17 4.60 32.89
N MET A 288 78.58 3.36 32.63
CA MET A 288 79.98 2.92 32.73
C MET A 288 80.88 3.60 31.72
N ILE A 289 80.46 3.68 30.45
CA ILE A 289 81.21 4.42 29.41
C ILE A 289 81.38 5.88 29.83
N ARG A 290 80.33 6.50 30.36
CA ARG A 290 80.38 7.88 30.84
C ARG A 290 81.36 8.05 31.99
N LYS A 291 81.42 7.11 32.95
CA LYS A 291 82.39 7.13 34.06
C LYS A 291 83.84 7.00 33.58
N ILE A 292 84.11 6.08 32.64
CA ILE A 292 85.45 5.91 32.06
C ILE A 292 85.88 7.18 31.31
N ALA A 293 84.96 7.82 30.57
CA ALA A 293 85.24 9.07 29.87
C ALA A 293 85.53 10.25 30.82
N THR A 294 84.98 10.25 32.04
CA THR A 294 85.30 11.27 33.06
C THR A 294 86.57 10.97 33.86
N ASP A 295 86.95 9.70 34.00
CA ASP A 295 88.18 9.28 34.70
C ASP A 295 89.44 9.30 33.79
N SER A 296 89.27 9.40 32.46
CA SER A 296 90.35 9.54 31.48
C SER A 296 90.77 10.98 31.14
N PHE A 297 90.39 11.96 31.98
CA PHE A 297 90.90 13.33 31.96
C PHE A 297 91.55 13.67 33.31
#